data_AF-A0A9W9VYN8-F1
#
_entry.id   AF-A0A9W9VYN8-F1
#
_cell.length_a   1.000
_cell.length_b   1.000
_cell.length_c   1.000
_cell.angle_alpha   90.00
_cell.angle_beta   90.00
_cell.angle_gamma   90.00
#
_symmetry.space_group_name_H-M   'P 1'
#
loop_
_entity.id
_entity.type
_entity.pdbx_description
1 polymer ?
#
loop_
_entity_poly.entity_id
_entity_poly.type
_entity_poly.pdbx_seq_one_letter_code
_entity_poly.pdbx_strand_id
1 'polypeptide(L)'
;MLQLQSIFATSIHRPAEWDHQRQVIMAWPSAENGAYGNDLAAITRDVSRIVEAVAQFEPVTLLVTPDRHKEAKKRFNNETGDIEIQPVHDYPKLDLWMRDMAPTFVFNESRLSGVDYNFNGWGNKYPVDANFSLASQILHDIRKPRITTWLVTEGGSIEVDGEGTLLITESSIVNKNRNPGKSQKKIEDELRRTLGISKIIWLPGIKGADITDGHVDGLTRFIAPGKVVLSKPNVLDDSEFTMVYRKARDILSNATDAKGRHLEITEIVEADLHSLGLDRRTLKEIEDGQEDYPSLTYVNWLLVNNGVIFPQFGDKKADSAALKVIRELYKDRRVVTVRLDELPFAGGGIHCSTQEVPIAGRALPSQRKEGSGSCSPQ
;
A
#
# COMPACT_ATOMS: atom_id res chain seq x y z
N MET A 1 -31.83 23.61 32.28
CA MET A 1 -30.85 24.38 31.47
C MET A 1 -30.08 23.37 30.64
N LEU A 2 -30.56 23.13 29.41
CA LEU A 2 -29.94 22.28 28.40
C LEU A 2 -29.39 23.22 27.34
N GLN A 3 -28.07 23.24 27.14
CA GLN A 3 -27.39 23.80 25.97
C GLN A 3 -26.05 23.08 25.86
N LEU A 4 -25.99 22.05 25.01
CA LEU A 4 -25.43 22.13 23.65
C LEU A 4 -23.89 22.30 23.65
N GLN A 5 -23.20 21.18 23.89
CA GLN A 5 -21.92 20.93 23.21
C GLN A 5 -22.20 19.94 22.08
N SER A 6 -22.77 20.45 20.98
CA SER A 6 -22.55 19.80 19.69
C SER A 6 -21.10 20.09 19.34
N ILE A 7 -20.23 19.13 19.64
CA ILE A 7 -18.87 19.08 19.11
C ILE A 7 -19.07 18.96 17.59
N PHE A 8 -18.68 19.99 16.85
CA PHE A 8 -18.60 19.91 15.39
C PHE A 8 -17.84 18.63 15.06
N ALA A 9 -18.51 17.67 14.41
CA ALA A 9 -17.85 16.48 13.92
C ALA A 9 -16.83 16.95 12.89
N THR A 10 -15.56 16.99 13.27
CA THR A 10 -14.45 17.22 12.32
C THR A 10 -14.58 16.16 11.23
N SER A 11 -14.86 16.58 10.00
CA SER A 11 -15.02 15.65 8.88
C SER A 11 -13.65 15.20 8.41
N ILE A 12 -13.11 14.18 9.07
CA ILE A 12 -11.94 13.44 8.58
C ILE A 12 -12.38 12.67 7.34
N HIS A 13 -11.52 12.62 6.33
CA HIS A 13 -11.74 11.87 5.10
C HIS A 13 -10.40 11.39 4.55
N ARG A 14 -10.25 10.07 4.47
CA ARG A 14 -9.18 9.42 3.70
C ARG A 14 -9.61 9.32 2.23
N PRO A 15 -8.94 10.01 1.28
CA PRO A 15 -9.20 9.85 -0.14
C PRO A 15 -8.82 8.45 -0.63
N ALA A 16 -9.36 8.04 -1.76
CA ALA A 16 -8.94 6.81 -2.42
C ALA A 16 -7.57 7.00 -3.09
N GLU A 17 -6.85 5.91 -3.35
CA GLU A 17 -5.54 5.99 -4.01
C GLU A 17 -5.65 6.53 -5.47
N TRP A 18 -6.78 6.32 -6.14
CA TRP A 18 -7.01 6.83 -7.50
C TRP A 18 -7.30 8.34 -7.57
N ASP A 19 -7.54 8.99 -6.43
CA ASP A 19 -7.72 10.45 -6.38
C ASP A 19 -6.43 11.17 -6.74
N HIS A 20 -6.53 12.44 -7.10
CA HIS A 20 -5.37 13.21 -7.53
C HIS A 20 -4.32 13.32 -6.42
N GLN A 21 -3.07 13.03 -6.81
CA GLN A 21 -1.93 13.04 -5.92
C GLN A 21 -1.04 14.25 -6.23
N ARG A 22 -0.35 14.77 -5.22
CA ARG A 22 0.66 15.82 -5.36
C ARG A 22 2.02 15.23 -5.71
N GLN A 23 2.36 14.12 -5.04
CA GLN A 23 3.66 13.46 -5.09
C GLN A 23 3.55 12.09 -4.42
N VAL A 24 4.58 11.28 -4.61
CA VAL A 24 4.79 10.02 -3.89
C VAL A 24 6.03 10.14 -3.02
N ILE A 25 5.93 9.70 -1.77
CA ILE A 25 7.06 9.59 -0.84
C ILE A 25 7.61 8.16 -0.94
N MET A 26 8.91 8.06 -1.11
CA MET A 26 9.67 6.82 -1.17
C MET A 26 10.92 6.95 -0.30
N ALA A 27 11.52 5.83 0.07
CA ALA A 27 12.80 5.82 0.77
C ALA A 27 13.79 4.88 0.06
N TRP A 28 15.06 5.26 0.11
CA TRP A 28 16.16 4.41 -0.31
C TRP A 28 16.69 3.64 0.90
N PRO A 29 16.92 2.32 0.77
CA PRO A 29 17.31 1.49 1.88
C PRO A 29 18.63 1.97 2.51
N SER A 30 18.70 2.15 3.82
CA SER A 30 19.96 2.55 4.46
C SER A 30 21.03 1.45 4.39
N ALA A 31 22.30 1.82 4.31
CA ALA A 31 23.40 0.88 4.45
C ALA A 31 23.58 0.36 5.89
N GLU A 32 23.10 1.09 6.90
CA GLU A 32 23.13 0.68 8.31
C GLU A 32 21.93 -0.18 8.72
N ASN A 33 20.96 -0.35 7.82
CA ASN A 33 19.82 -1.22 8.04
C ASN A 33 20.23 -2.68 7.84
N GLY A 34 20.39 -3.40 8.95
CA GLY A 34 20.86 -4.78 8.98
C GLY A 34 19.95 -5.79 8.28
N ALA A 35 18.69 -5.45 7.96
CA ALA A 35 17.77 -6.35 7.27
C ALA A 35 18.11 -6.55 5.80
N TYR A 36 18.88 -5.64 5.18
CA TYR A 36 19.23 -5.76 3.76
C TYR A 36 20.52 -6.53 3.51
N GLY A 37 21.39 -6.67 4.51
CA GLY A 37 22.62 -7.46 4.44
C GLY A 37 23.37 -7.33 3.12
N ASN A 38 23.56 -8.47 2.45
CA ASN A 38 24.26 -8.55 1.16
C ASN A 38 23.39 -8.11 -0.03
N ASP A 39 22.08 -8.01 0.15
CA ASP A 39 21.09 -7.77 -0.90
C ASP A 39 20.79 -6.28 -1.09
N LEU A 40 21.34 -5.41 -0.24
CA LEU A 40 21.19 -3.95 -0.29
C LEU A 40 21.34 -3.37 -1.70
N ALA A 41 22.34 -3.83 -2.47
CA ALA A 41 22.57 -3.33 -3.83
C ALA A 41 21.46 -3.74 -4.81
N ALA A 42 20.95 -4.96 -4.68
CA ALA A 42 19.87 -5.49 -5.51
C ALA A 42 18.52 -4.86 -5.13
N ILE A 43 18.23 -4.71 -3.84
CA ILE A 43 17.06 -3.98 -3.32
C ILE A 43 17.10 -2.52 -3.76
N THR A 44 18.26 -1.83 -3.63
CA THR A 44 18.43 -0.45 -4.11
C THR A 44 18.12 -0.33 -5.60
N ARG A 45 18.54 -1.31 -6.41
CA ARG A 45 18.27 -1.32 -7.86
C ARG A 45 16.78 -1.40 -8.15
N ASP A 46 16.05 -2.27 -7.45
CA ASP A 46 14.60 -2.41 -7.64
C ASP A 46 13.86 -1.15 -7.20
N VAL A 47 14.16 -0.62 -6.01
CA VAL A 47 13.59 0.65 -5.54
C VAL A 47 13.88 1.79 -6.51
N SER A 48 15.09 1.84 -7.08
CA SER A 48 15.44 2.86 -8.09
C SER A 48 14.58 2.76 -9.35
N ARG A 49 14.26 1.55 -9.81
CA ARG A 49 13.36 1.35 -10.97
C ARG A 49 11.94 1.83 -10.65
N ILE A 50 11.47 1.63 -9.40
CA ILE A 50 10.17 2.12 -8.96
C ILE A 50 10.17 3.66 -8.93
N VAL A 51 11.19 4.29 -8.34
CA VAL A 51 11.35 5.76 -8.32
C VAL A 51 11.27 6.34 -9.73
N GLU A 52 12.02 5.76 -10.68
CA GLU A 52 12.01 6.21 -12.08
C GLU A 52 10.66 5.98 -12.77
N ALA A 53 9.94 4.91 -12.42
CA ALA A 53 8.63 4.63 -12.97
C ALA A 53 7.58 5.64 -12.48
N VAL A 54 7.60 5.98 -11.18
CA VAL A 54 6.72 6.98 -10.57
C VAL A 54 7.01 8.38 -11.12
N ALA A 55 8.29 8.75 -11.23
CA ALA A 55 8.73 10.06 -11.71
C ALA A 55 8.29 10.39 -13.16
N GLN A 56 7.81 9.40 -13.93
CA GLN A 56 7.20 9.64 -15.24
C GLN A 56 5.78 10.23 -15.16
N PHE A 57 5.18 10.30 -13.97
CA PHE A 57 3.78 10.70 -13.78
C PHE A 57 3.64 11.88 -12.81
N GLU A 58 4.40 11.85 -11.72
CA GLU A 58 4.32 12.88 -10.68
C GLU A 58 5.60 12.94 -9.84
N PRO A 59 5.81 14.06 -9.10
CA PRO A 59 7.01 14.23 -8.30
C PRO A 59 7.23 13.11 -7.28
N VAL A 60 8.49 12.75 -7.07
CA VAL A 60 8.92 11.81 -6.02
C VAL A 60 9.72 12.55 -4.98
N THR A 61 9.32 12.44 -3.71
CA THR A 61 10.19 12.76 -2.57
C THR A 61 10.90 11.48 -2.16
N LEU A 62 12.20 11.40 -2.41
CA LEU A 62 13.04 10.26 -2.06
C LEU A 62 13.85 10.55 -0.80
N LEU A 63 13.46 9.90 0.30
CA LEU A 63 14.18 9.95 1.56
C LEU A 63 15.44 9.07 1.50
N VAL A 64 16.58 9.61 1.92
CA VAL A 64 17.87 8.92 1.93
C VAL A 64 18.60 9.20 3.24
N THR A 65 19.43 8.28 3.70
CA THR A 65 20.36 8.59 4.78
C THR A 65 21.50 9.51 4.29
N PRO A 66 22.14 10.32 5.15
CA PRO A 66 23.14 11.30 4.73
C PRO A 66 24.36 10.68 4.04
N ASP A 67 24.77 9.48 4.45
CA ASP A 67 25.86 8.71 3.85
C ASP A 67 25.55 8.27 2.41
N ARG A 68 24.29 7.96 2.11
CA ARG A 68 23.82 7.55 0.77
C ARG A 68 23.37 8.72 -0.12
N HIS A 69 23.25 9.92 0.42
CA HIS A 69 22.73 11.09 -0.32
C HIS A 69 23.54 11.43 -1.58
N LYS A 70 24.88 11.33 -1.54
CA LYS A 70 25.72 11.57 -2.72
C LYS A 70 25.53 10.51 -3.80
N GLU A 71 25.37 9.25 -3.40
CA GLU A 71 25.09 8.13 -4.30
C GLU A 71 23.75 8.33 -4.99
N ALA A 72 22.70 8.66 -4.23
CA ALA A 72 21.36 8.95 -4.75
C ALA A 72 21.38 10.10 -5.76
N LYS A 73 22.04 11.22 -5.42
CA LYS A 73 22.19 12.36 -6.34
C LYS A 73 22.90 12.00 -7.63
N LYS A 74 23.91 11.14 -7.57
CA LYS A 74 24.59 10.65 -8.78
C LYS A 74 23.68 9.74 -9.61
N ARG A 75 22.87 8.89 -8.96
CA ARG A 75 21.97 7.94 -9.63
C ARG A 75 20.80 8.62 -10.32
N PHE A 76 20.25 9.67 -9.71
CA PHE A 76 19.11 10.44 -10.22
C PHE A 76 19.51 11.87 -10.58
N ASN A 77 20.72 12.08 -11.13
CA ASN A 77 21.19 13.41 -11.49
C ASN A 77 20.25 13.98 -12.58
N ASN A 78 19.27 14.77 -12.13
CA ASN A 78 18.04 15.09 -12.86
C ASN A 78 18.31 15.98 -14.08
N GLU A 79 17.92 15.53 -15.27
CA GLU A 79 17.62 16.43 -16.40
C GLU A 79 16.17 16.94 -16.37
N THR A 80 15.26 16.30 -15.62
CA THR A 80 13.81 16.62 -15.64
C THR A 80 13.24 17.21 -14.34
N GLY A 81 13.95 17.13 -13.20
CA GLY A 81 13.58 17.82 -11.95
C GLY A 81 12.49 17.16 -11.09
N ASP A 82 12.01 15.98 -11.46
CA ASP A 82 10.84 15.34 -10.82
C ASP A 82 11.17 14.49 -9.57
N ILE A 83 12.45 14.26 -9.27
CA ILE A 83 12.89 13.49 -8.10
C ILE A 83 13.60 14.41 -7.11
N GLU A 84 12.97 14.71 -5.98
CA GLU A 84 13.55 15.46 -4.88
C GLU A 84 14.20 14.52 -3.87
N ILE A 85 15.52 14.58 -3.74
CA ILE A 85 16.27 13.73 -2.80
C ILE A 85 16.46 14.49 -1.48
N GLN A 86 15.89 13.96 -0.40
CA GLN A 86 15.89 14.57 0.92
C GLN A 86 16.67 13.71 1.93
N PRO A 87 17.77 14.23 2.53
CA PRO A 87 18.49 13.51 3.57
C PRO A 87 17.71 13.48 4.89
N VAL A 88 17.68 12.32 5.55
CA VAL A 88 17.05 12.09 6.85
C VAL A 88 18.14 11.84 7.90
N HIS A 89 18.42 12.84 8.73
CA HIS A 89 19.58 12.81 9.64
C HIS A 89 19.37 11.96 10.90
N ASP A 90 18.16 11.97 11.44
CA ASP A 90 17.87 11.35 12.75
C ASP A 90 17.32 9.92 12.64
N TYR A 91 17.48 9.29 11.46
CA TYR A 91 16.98 7.94 11.19
C TYR A 91 18.02 7.10 10.41
N PRO A 92 19.16 6.72 11.06
CA PRO A 92 20.28 6.09 10.38
C PRO A 92 19.95 4.69 9.83
N LYS A 93 19.00 3.98 10.43
CA LYS A 93 18.51 2.68 9.96
C LYS A 93 17.27 2.81 9.08
N LEU A 94 17.26 3.82 8.19
CA LEU A 94 16.15 4.04 7.28
C LEU A 94 15.76 2.76 6.55
N ASP A 95 14.51 2.40 6.75
CA ASP A 95 13.85 1.32 6.06
C ASP A 95 13.01 1.91 4.91
N LEU A 96 12.75 1.12 3.89
CA LEU A 96 12.21 1.56 2.60
C LEU A 96 10.68 1.53 2.55
N TRP A 97 10.02 0.89 3.52
CA TRP A 97 8.60 0.59 3.52
C TRP A 97 7.73 1.80 3.89
N MET A 98 7.74 2.82 3.02
CA MET A 98 7.06 4.09 3.26
C MET A 98 5.55 3.95 3.40
N ARG A 99 4.94 2.94 2.78
CA ARG A 99 3.51 2.65 2.98
C ARG A 99 3.16 2.46 4.45
N ASP A 100 4.07 1.89 5.21
CA ASP A 100 3.83 1.50 6.59
C ASP A 100 4.38 2.50 7.60
N MET A 101 5.47 3.17 7.26
CA MET A 101 6.22 4.05 8.16
C MET A 101 5.90 5.54 7.97
N ALA A 102 5.49 5.93 6.76
CA ALA A 102 5.12 7.32 6.49
C ALA A 102 3.69 7.59 7.00
N PRO A 103 3.28 8.86 7.11
CA PRO A 103 1.95 9.19 7.58
C PRO A 103 0.87 8.72 6.59
N THR A 104 -0.23 8.21 7.11
CA THR A 104 -1.44 8.02 6.31
C THR A 104 -2.13 9.37 6.15
N PHE A 105 -2.14 9.91 4.94
CA PHE A 105 -2.69 11.23 4.67
C PHE A 105 -4.22 11.24 4.61
N VAL A 106 -4.82 12.24 5.26
CA VAL A 106 -6.26 12.48 5.29
C VAL A 106 -6.56 13.97 5.14
N PHE A 107 -7.75 14.30 4.68
CA PHE A 107 -8.29 15.65 4.81
C PHE A 107 -9.05 15.76 6.12
N ASN A 108 -8.62 16.68 6.99
CA ASN A 108 -9.42 17.13 8.11
C ASN A 108 -10.12 18.42 7.66
N GLU A 109 -11.42 18.31 7.41
CA GLU A 109 -12.18 19.33 6.68
C GLU A 109 -11.59 19.52 5.27
N SER A 110 -10.86 20.61 5.04
CA SER A 110 -10.15 20.89 3.78
C SER A 110 -8.62 20.85 3.92
N ARG A 111 -8.12 20.60 5.14
CA ARG A 111 -6.70 20.65 5.43
C ARG A 111 -6.07 19.27 5.36
N LEU A 112 -5.14 19.09 4.42
CA LEU A 112 -4.29 17.91 4.38
C LEU A 112 -3.53 17.77 5.71
N SER A 113 -3.72 16.64 6.36
CA SER A 113 -3.11 16.23 7.63
C SER A 113 -2.59 14.80 7.47
N GLY A 114 -1.70 14.36 8.36
CA GLY A 114 -1.25 12.96 8.38
C GLY A 114 -1.58 12.31 9.71
N VAL A 115 -2.07 11.08 9.65
CA VAL A 115 -2.22 10.20 10.82
C VAL A 115 -0.90 9.49 11.04
N ASP A 116 -0.40 9.56 12.27
CA ASP A 116 0.77 8.82 12.73
C ASP A 116 0.32 7.62 13.56
N TYR A 117 0.41 6.42 12.97
CA TYR A 117 -0.13 5.17 13.51
C TYR A 117 0.85 4.39 14.40
N ASN A 118 1.88 5.04 14.95
CA ASN A 118 2.80 4.42 15.92
C ASN A 118 3.43 3.12 15.40
N PHE A 119 3.99 3.15 14.19
CA PHE A 119 4.66 1.99 13.58
C PHE A 119 5.60 1.30 14.57
N ASN A 120 5.45 -0.03 14.73
CA ASN A 120 6.20 -0.81 15.72
C ASN A 120 7.06 -1.91 15.10
N GLY A 121 7.38 -1.83 13.80
CA GLY A 121 8.15 -2.87 13.12
C GLY A 121 7.37 -4.17 12.95
N TRP A 122 6.13 -4.05 12.49
CA TRP A 122 5.18 -5.15 12.27
C TRP A 122 5.07 -6.13 13.46
N GLY A 123 4.82 -5.58 14.65
CA GLY A 123 4.72 -6.36 15.88
C GLY A 123 6.06 -6.67 16.52
N ASN A 124 7.04 -5.76 16.41
CA ASN A 124 8.42 -5.90 16.86
C ASN A 124 9.20 -7.03 16.19
N LYS A 125 8.77 -7.46 15.00
CA LYS A 125 9.55 -8.38 14.15
C LYS A 125 10.72 -7.66 13.50
N TYR A 126 10.58 -6.35 13.33
CA TYR A 126 11.60 -5.46 12.83
C TYR A 126 12.02 -4.44 13.89
N PRO A 127 13.32 -4.16 14.08
CA PRO A 127 13.79 -3.23 15.09
C PRO A 127 13.43 -1.79 14.70
N VAL A 128 12.56 -1.16 15.49
CA VAL A 128 12.26 0.27 15.38
C VAL A 128 12.86 1.04 16.55
N ASP A 129 13.22 2.30 16.33
CA ASP A 129 13.55 3.20 17.43
C ASP A 129 12.26 3.62 18.15
N ALA A 130 12.10 3.18 19.40
CA ALA A 130 10.92 3.48 20.20
C ALA A 130 10.69 4.98 20.45
N ASN A 131 11.72 5.81 20.28
CA ASN A 131 11.65 7.26 20.48
C ASN A 131 11.44 8.05 19.19
N PHE A 132 11.45 7.38 18.03
CA PHE A 132 11.41 8.07 16.74
C PHE A 132 10.26 7.60 15.85
N SER A 133 9.44 8.56 15.42
CA SER A 133 8.40 8.35 14.41
C SER A 133 8.79 9.07 13.13
N LEU A 134 9.10 8.29 12.09
CA LEU A 134 9.38 8.81 10.75
C LEU A 134 8.18 9.62 10.23
N ALA A 135 6.94 9.16 10.49
CA ALA A 135 5.74 9.90 10.16
C ALA A 135 5.71 11.29 10.82
N SER A 136 6.07 11.40 12.10
CA SER A 136 6.13 12.69 12.79
C SER A 136 7.18 13.63 12.19
N GLN A 137 8.35 13.11 11.80
CA GLN A 137 9.38 13.89 11.15
C GLN A 137 8.92 14.38 9.77
N ILE A 138 8.41 13.48 8.93
CA ILE A 138 7.90 13.82 7.60
C ILE A 138 6.88 14.96 7.71
N LEU A 139 5.88 14.84 8.59
CA LEU A 139 4.83 15.85 8.76
C LEU A 139 5.37 17.21 9.24
N HIS A 140 6.37 17.19 10.11
CA HIS A 140 7.07 18.41 10.53
C HIS A 140 7.73 19.09 9.33
N ASP A 141 8.49 18.33 8.55
CA ASP A 141 9.29 18.85 7.44
C ASP A 141 8.40 19.42 6.31
N ILE A 142 7.29 18.75 5.99
CA ILE A 142 6.30 19.24 5.01
C ILE A 142 5.26 20.22 5.61
N ARG A 143 5.40 20.57 6.89
CA ARG A 143 4.54 21.51 7.65
C ARG A 143 3.05 21.16 7.60
N LYS A 144 2.72 19.88 7.81
CA LYS A 144 1.32 19.39 7.87
C LYS A 144 0.93 19.00 9.30
N PRO A 145 -0.35 19.20 9.70
CA PRO A 145 -0.81 18.75 11.00
C PRO A 145 -0.66 17.25 11.18
N ARG A 146 -0.21 16.87 12.37
CA ARG A 146 -0.15 15.47 12.83
C ARG A 146 -1.40 15.14 13.63
N ILE A 147 -2.06 14.06 13.25
CA ILE A 147 -3.15 13.43 14.00
C ILE A 147 -2.54 12.23 14.72
N THR A 148 -2.49 12.30 16.05
CA THR A 148 -2.01 11.19 16.87
C THR A 148 -3.14 10.21 17.17
N THR A 149 -2.77 8.96 17.43
CA THR A 149 -3.67 7.87 17.81
C THR A 149 -2.97 6.95 18.80
N TRP A 150 -3.72 6.11 19.52
CA TRP A 150 -3.16 5.01 20.30
C TRP A 150 -3.00 3.74 19.48
N LEU A 151 -3.66 3.67 18.31
CA LEU A 151 -3.66 2.52 17.43
C LEU A 151 -2.26 2.31 16.87
N VAL A 152 -1.81 1.07 16.91
CA VAL A 152 -0.66 0.58 16.17
C VAL A 152 -1.19 -0.12 14.93
N THR A 153 -0.87 0.40 13.76
CA THR A 153 -1.23 -0.19 12.46
C THR A 153 -0.34 0.41 11.38
N GLU A 154 -0.38 -0.15 10.18
CA GLU A 154 0.41 0.33 9.05
C GLU A 154 -0.46 0.71 7.86
N GLY A 155 0.03 1.55 6.94
CA GLY A 155 -0.75 1.92 5.76
C GLY A 155 -1.08 0.72 4.87
N GLY A 156 -0.20 -0.28 4.75
CA GLY A 156 -0.43 -1.50 3.95
C GLY A 156 -1.54 -2.38 4.51
N SER A 157 -1.86 -2.22 5.80
CA SER A 157 -2.99 -2.88 6.46
C SER A 157 -4.35 -2.21 6.18
N ILE A 158 -4.37 -1.04 5.50
CA ILE A 158 -5.56 -0.19 5.31
C ILE A 158 -5.81 0.03 3.82
N GLU A 159 -6.98 -0.41 3.34
CA GLU A 159 -7.40 -0.17 1.95
C GLU A 159 -8.79 0.49 1.91
N VAL A 160 -8.89 1.70 1.36
CA VAL A 160 -10.14 2.50 1.35
C VAL A 160 -10.68 2.77 -0.05
N ASP A 161 -12.00 2.92 -0.17
CA ASP A 161 -12.67 3.26 -1.42
C ASP A 161 -12.88 4.77 -1.63
N GLY A 162 -12.46 5.61 -0.67
CA GLY A 162 -12.73 7.05 -0.68
C GLY A 162 -14.20 7.43 -0.42
N GLU A 163 -15.10 6.48 -0.19
CA GLU A 163 -16.54 6.73 0.04
C GLU A 163 -17.04 6.19 1.39
N GLY A 164 -16.11 5.84 2.28
CA GLY A 164 -16.36 5.47 3.67
C GLY A 164 -16.27 3.98 3.95
N THR A 165 -15.77 3.18 3.01
CA THR A 165 -15.53 1.75 3.17
C THR A 165 -14.05 1.47 3.38
N LEU A 166 -13.77 0.55 4.29
CA LEU A 166 -12.43 0.08 4.61
C LEU A 166 -12.37 -1.46 4.49
N LEU A 167 -11.40 -1.98 3.73
CA LEU A 167 -10.99 -3.38 3.76
C LEU A 167 -9.77 -3.50 4.66
N ILE A 168 -9.77 -4.49 5.56
CA ILE A 168 -8.65 -4.81 6.46
C ILE A 168 -8.62 -6.31 6.74
N THR A 169 -7.46 -6.80 7.20
CA THR A 169 -7.30 -8.18 7.66
C THR A 169 -7.29 -8.29 9.18
N GLU A 170 -7.99 -9.30 9.71
CA GLU A 170 -8.03 -9.62 11.14
C GLU A 170 -6.65 -10.02 11.67
N SER A 171 -5.90 -10.80 10.88
CA SER A 171 -4.57 -11.31 11.22
C SER A 171 -3.52 -10.21 11.46
N SER A 172 -3.69 -9.03 10.88
CA SER A 172 -2.76 -7.91 11.02
C SER A 172 -3.18 -6.97 12.15
N ILE A 173 -4.37 -6.35 12.08
CA ILE A 173 -4.70 -5.20 12.94
C ILE A 173 -5.24 -5.58 14.33
N VAL A 174 -5.94 -6.72 14.45
CA VAL A 174 -6.45 -7.25 15.73
C VAL A 174 -5.41 -8.13 16.43
N ASN A 175 -4.27 -8.34 15.77
CA ASN A 175 -3.18 -9.13 16.31
C ASN A 175 -2.66 -8.55 17.62
N LYS A 176 -2.42 -9.43 18.59
CA LYS A 176 -1.95 -9.06 19.93
C LYS A 176 -0.58 -8.36 19.89
N ASN A 177 0.21 -8.56 18.84
CA ASN A 177 1.49 -7.88 18.63
C ASN A 177 1.34 -6.41 18.13
N ARG A 178 0.13 -6.00 17.71
CA ARG A 178 -0.18 -4.60 17.37
C ARG A 178 -0.86 -3.88 18.53
N ASN A 179 -2.04 -4.36 18.92
CA ASN A 179 -2.93 -3.62 19.81
C ASN A 179 -3.30 -4.44 21.06
N PRO A 180 -2.33 -4.78 21.94
CA PRO A 180 -2.56 -5.64 23.09
C PRO A 180 -3.63 -5.08 24.05
N GLY A 181 -4.59 -5.92 24.42
CA GLY A 181 -5.67 -5.57 25.35
C GLY A 181 -6.78 -4.67 24.77
N LYS A 182 -6.75 -4.39 23.46
CA LYS A 182 -7.79 -3.61 22.77
C LYS A 182 -8.79 -4.56 22.12
N SER A 183 -10.08 -4.24 22.24
CA SER A 183 -11.12 -5.00 21.53
C SER A 183 -11.22 -4.54 20.09
N GLN A 184 -11.69 -5.42 19.20
CA GLN A 184 -11.99 -5.10 17.80
C GLN A 184 -12.86 -3.85 17.70
N LYS A 185 -13.92 -3.72 18.51
CA LYS A 185 -14.77 -2.52 18.52
C LYS A 185 -14.01 -1.21 18.81
N LYS A 186 -13.04 -1.22 19.73
CA LYS A 186 -12.21 -0.04 20.02
C LYS A 186 -11.30 0.31 18.84
N ILE A 187 -10.72 -0.72 18.19
CA ILE A 187 -9.93 -0.55 16.97
C ILE A 187 -10.79 0.07 15.87
N GLU A 188 -11.99 -0.46 15.64
CA GLU A 188 -12.91 0.09 14.64
C GLU A 188 -13.28 1.55 14.92
N ASP A 189 -13.56 1.92 16.17
CA ASP A 189 -13.91 3.30 16.53
C ASP A 189 -12.75 4.26 16.30
N GLU A 190 -11.53 3.82 16.53
CA GLU A 190 -10.34 4.62 16.26
C GLU A 190 -10.05 4.74 14.76
N LEU A 191 -10.30 3.68 13.97
CA LEU A 191 -10.25 3.74 12.50
C LEU A 191 -11.31 4.70 11.94
N ARG A 192 -12.55 4.66 12.45
CA ARG A 192 -13.60 5.62 12.10
C ARG A 192 -13.15 7.06 12.39
N ARG A 193 -12.57 7.31 13.56
CA ARG A 193 -12.07 8.63 13.98
C ARG A 193 -10.92 9.13 13.10
N THR A 194 -10.01 8.24 12.71
CA THR A 194 -8.76 8.62 12.00
C THR A 194 -8.85 8.58 10.48
N LEU A 195 -9.78 7.82 9.90
CA LEU A 195 -9.95 7.68 8.45
C LEU A 195 -11.25 8.28 7.92
N GLY A 196 -12.24 8.56 8.77
CA GLY A 196 -13.54 9.06 8.33
C GLY A 196 -14.42 8.00 7.67
N ILE A 197 -14.16 6.73 7.95
CA ILE A 197 -14.91 5.60 7.39
C ILE A 197 -16.17 5.32 8.21
N SER A 198 -17.16 4.69 7.58
CA SER A 198 -18.42 4.27 8.23
C SER A 198 -18.61 2.76 8.20
N LYS A 199 -17.96 2.05 7.27
CA LYS A 199 -18.07 0.60 7.10
C LYS A 199 -16.70 -0.06 7.02
N ILE A 200 -16.57 -1.20 7.68
CA ILE A 200 -15.36 -2.03 7.69
C ILE A 200 -15.78 -3.42 7.21
N ILE A 201 -15.02 -3.96 6.26
CA ILE A 201 -15.13 -5.35 5.79
C ILE A 201 -13.88 -6.08 6.26
N TRP A 202 -14.09 -7.03 7.15
CA TRP A 202 -13.03 -7.82 7.77
C TRP A 202 -12.72 -9.06 6.92
N LEU A 203 -11.45 -9.22 6.56
CA LEU A 203 -10.91 -10.40 5.87
C LEU A 203 -10.02 -11.18 6.84
N PRO A 204 -9.85 -12.51 6.70
CA PRO A 204 -9.13 -13.28 7.71
C PRO A 204 -7.63 -12.97 7.75
N GLY A 205 -6.96 -12.92 6.59
CA GLY A 205 -5.49 -12.89 6.48
C GLY A 205 -4.81 -14.09 7.14
N ILE A 206 -3.47 -14.11 7.20
CA ILE A 206 -2.68 -15.18 7.82
C ILE A 206 -1.66 -14.58 8.79
N LYS A 207 -1.76 -14.95 10.05
CA LYS A 207 -0.81 -14.49 11.07
C LYS A 207 0.53 -15.20 10.90
N GLY A 208 1.61 -14.43 10.83
CA GLY A 208 2.97 -14.96 10.75
C GLY A 208 3.35 -15.64 9.44
N ALA A 209 2.52 -15.57 8.38
CA ALA A 209 2.91 -16.03 7.04
C ALA A 209 3.94 -15.10 6.37
N ASP A 210 3.95 -13.83 6.80
CA ASP A 210 4.95 -12.84 6.44
C ASP A 210 5.21 -11.92 7.66
N ILE A 211 6.14 -10.98 7.48
CA ILE A 211 6.47 -9.99 8.52
C ILE A 211 5.24 -9.13 8.89
N THR A 212 4.35 -8.84 7.94
CA THR A 212 3.19 -7.96 8.11
C THR A 212 2.02 -8.59 8.88
N ASP A 213 2.02 -9.92 9.03
CA ASP A 213 0.89 -10.73 9.48
C ASP A 213 -0.31 -10.69 8.50
N GLY A 214 -0.01 -10.67 7.19
CA GLY A 214 -1.00 -10.72 6.12
C GLY A 214 -1.73 -9.39 5.91
N HIS A 215 -1.01 -8.36 5.49
CA HIS A 215 -1.59 -7.07 5.08
C HIS A 215 -2.64 -7.21 3.96
N VAL A 216 -3.59 -6.27 3.96
CA VAL A 216 -4.68 -6.29 2.98
C VAL A 216 -4.18 -5.92 1.59
N ASP A 217 -3.14 -5.11 1.46
CA ASP A 217 -2.55 -4.70 0.18
C ASP A 217 -1.80 -5.81 -0.56
N GLY A 218 -1.57 -6.95 0.09
CA GLY A 218 -1.13 -8.21 -0.52
C GLY A 218 -2.26 -9.19 -0.84
N LEU A 219 -3.51 -8.87 -0.44
CA LEU A 219 -4.68 -9.73 -0.63
C LEU A 219 -5.71 -9.12 -1.57
N THR A 220 -6.10 -7.87 -1.38
CA THR A 220 -7.13 -7.22 -2.18
C THR A 220 -7.03 -5.70 -2.17
N ARG A 221 -7.38 -5.08 -3.29
CA ARG A 221 -7.36 -3.62 -3.47
C ARG A 221 -8.66 -3.15 -4.07
N PHE A 222 -9.14 -1.97 -3.67
CA PHE A 222 -10.17 -1.27 -4.43
C PHE A 222 -9.58 -0.75 -5.74
N ILE A 223 -10.38 -0.80 -6.80
CA ILE A 223 -10.05 -0.20 -8.10
C ILE A 223 -11.01 0.91 -8.51
N ALA A 224 -12.17 0.95 -7.86
CA ALA A 224 -13.19 1.97 -7.92
C ALA A 224 -14.19 1.73 -6.77
N PRO A 225 -15.07 2.68 -6.45
CA PRO A 225 -16.13 2.44 -5.47
C PRO A 225 -16.99 1.22 -5.87
N GLY A 226 -17.12 0.25 -4.96
CA GLY A 226 -17.85 -1.00 -5.18
C GLY A 226 -17.12 -2.03 -6.06
N LYS A 227 -15.84 -1.84 -6.41
CA LYS A 227 -15.06 -2.77 -7.24
C LYS A 227 -13.71 -3.09 -6.61
N VAL A 228 -13.38 -4.38 -6.53
CA VAL A 228 -12.13 -4.85 -5.94
C VAL A 228 -11.40 -5.82 -6.87
N VAL A 229 -10.09 -5.88 -6.73
CA VAL A 229 -9.27 -6.98 -7.25
C VAL A 229 -8.85 -7.86 -6.08
N LEU A 230 -8.92 -9.17 -6.26
CA LEU A 230 -8.52 -10.18 -5.29
C LEU A 230 -7.32 -10.97 -5.81
N SER A 231 -6.30 -11.08 -4.97
CA SER A 231 -5.15 -11.96 -5.13
C SER A 231 -5.62 -13.43 -5.12
N LYS A 232 -5.26 -14.17 -6.16
CA LYS A 232 -5.60 -15.59 -6.30
C LYS A 232 -4.31 -16.41 -6.39
N PRO A 233 -4.10 -17.39 -5.49
CA PRO A 233 -2.98 -18.31 -5.59
C PRO A 233 -2.89 -18.97 -6.97
N ASN A 234 -1.67 -19.14 -7.48
CA ASN A 234 -1.38 -19.80 -8.75
C ASN A 234 -1.84 -21.28 -8.76
N VAL A 235 -1.82 -21.93 -7.59
CA VAL A 235 -2.33 -23.28 -7.36
C VAL A 235 -3.38 -23.23 -6.26
N LEU A 236 -4.53 -23.90 -6.48
CA LEU A 236 -5.57 -24.06 -5.47
C LEU A 236 -5.46 -25.44 -4.84
N ASP A 237 -4.85 -25.49 -3.67
CA ASP A 237 -4.56 -26.69 -2.87
C ASP A 237 -5.21 -26.62 -1.48
N ASP A 238 -4.68 -27.36 -0.51
CA ASP A 238 -5.12 -27.35 0.89
C ASP A 238 -4.29 -26.40 1.77
N SER A 239 -3.49 -25.51 1.16
CA SER A 239 -2.70 -24.52 1.90
C SER A 239 -3.56 -23.46 2.59
N GLU A 240 -2.98 -22.81 3.59
CA GLU A 240 -3.63 -21.70 4.29
C GLU A 240 -3.90 -20.50 3.37
N PHE A 241 -3.02 -20.23 2.39
CA PHE A 241 -3.23 -19.23 1.35
C PHE A 241 -4.48 -19.52 0.52
N THR A 242 -4.68 -20.76 0.06
CA THR A 242 -5.89 -21.16 -0.67
C THR A 242 -7.14 -20.99 0.19
N MET A 243 -7.09 -21.35 1.47
CA MET A 243 -8.21 -21.17 2.39
C MET A 243 -8.57 -19.70 2.62
N VAL A 244 -7.57 -18.84 2.83
CA VAL A 244 -7.78 -17.38 3.00
C VAL A 244 -8.34 -16.75 1.75
N TYR A 245 -7.82 -17.09 0.57
CA TYR A 245 -8.38 -16.66 -0.71
C TYR A 245 -9.87 -17.04 -0.83
N ARG A 246 -10.23 -18.31 -0.58
CA ARG A 246 -11.62 -18.79 -0.68
C ARG A 246 -12.55 -18.04 0.27
N LYS A 247 -12.11 -17.82 1.53
CA LYS A 247 -12.87 -17.06 2.53
C LYS A 247 -13.00 -15.58 2.16
N ALA A 248 -11.91 -14.94 1.73
CA ALA A 248 -11.93 -13.55 1.31
C ALA A 248 -12.88 -13.36 0.13
N ARG A 249 -12.84 -14.24 -0.87
CA ARG A 249 -13.76 -14.23 -2.01
C ARG A 249 -15.22 -14.35 -1.57
N ASP A 250 -15.53 -15.26 -0.65
CA ASP A 250 -16.89 -15.43 -0.13
C ASP A 250 -17.38 -14.19 0.64
N ILE A 251 -16.55 -13.64 1.52
CA ILE A 251 -16.86 -12.41 2.27
C ILE A 251 -17.11 -11.25 1.30
N LEU A 252 -16.20 -11.01 0.36
CA LEU A 252 -16.31 -9.93 -0.62
C LEU A 252 -17.58 -10.09 -1.48
N SER A 253 -17.92 -11.32 -1.88
CA SER A 253 -19.10 -11.60 -2.73
C SER A 253 -20.42 -11.31 -2.02
N ASN A 254 -20.45 -11.49 -0.69
CA ASN A 254 -21.63 -11.25 0.14
C ASN A 254 -21.65 -9.84 0.76
N ALA A 255 -20.55 -9.10 0.66
CA ALA A 255 -20.44 -7.77 1.23
C ALA A 255 -21.13 -6.70 0.37
N THR A 256 -21.44 -5.60 1.04
CA THR A 256 -21.73 -4.32 0.40
C THR A 256 -20.78 -3.27 0.92
N ASP A 257 -20.57 -2.19 0.19
CA ASP A 257 -19.78 -1.06 0.66
C ASP A 257 -20.60 -0.10 1.54
N ALA A 258 -20.01 1.03 1.95
CA ALA A 258 -20.64 2.04 2.80
C ALA A 258 -21.84 2.74 2.13
N LYS A 259 -21.94 2.69 0.80
CA LYS A 259 -23.06 3.22 0.01
C LYS A 259 -24.10 2.15 -0.36
N GLY A 260 -23.91 0.91 0.09
CA GLY A 260 -24.82 -0.20 -0.13
C GLY A 260 -24.65 -0.89 -1.49
N ARG A 261 -23.58 -0.62 -2.24
CA ARG A 261 -23.29 -1.35 -3.50
C ARG A 261 -22.70 -2.71 -3.18
N HIS A 262 -23.12 -3.75 -3.89
CA HIS A 262 -22.42 -5.03 -3.87
C HIS A 262 -21.05 -4.90 -4.52
N LEU A 263 -20.07 -5.65 -4.01
CA LEU A 263 -18.71 -5.60 -4.55
C LEU A 263 -18.60 -6.45 -5.83
N GLU A 264 -18.09 -5.86 -6.89
CA GLU A 264 -17.63 -6.57 -8.10
C GLU A 264 -16.19 -7.02 -7.88
N ILE A 265 -15.91 -8.32 -8.05
CA ILE A 265 -14.60 -8.92 -7.80
C ILE A 265 -13.95 -9.30 -9.13
N THR A 266 -12.75 -8.78 -9.38
CA THR A 266 -11.84 -9.28 -10.41
C THR A 266 -10.71 -10.07 -9.76
N GLU A 267 -10.36 -11.23 -10.29
CA GLU A 267 -9.25 -12.05 -9.74
C GLU A 267 -7.98 -11.84 -10.57
N ILE A 268 -6.83 -11.73 -9.90
CA ILE A 268 -5.51 -11.81 -10.53
C ILE A 268 -4.79 -13.04 -9.98
N VAL A 269 -4.32 -13.91 -10.88
CA VAL A 269 -3.52 -15.08 -10.53
C VAL A 269 -2.09 -14.63 -10.25
N GLU A 270 -1.57 -14.99 -9.08
CA GLU A 270 -0.24 -14.59 -8.62
C GLU A 270 0.89 -15.37 -9.30
N ALA A 271 2.12 -14.87 -9.16
CA ALA A 271 3.29 -15.51 -9.76
C ALA A 271 3.63 -16.81 -9.04
N ASP A 272 4.18 -17.76 -9.79
CA ASP A 272 4.66 -19.02 -9.24
C ASP A 272 6.15 -18.92 -8.87
N LEU A 273 6.48 -19.15 -7.59
CA LEU A 273 7.85 -19.23 -7.09
C LEU A 273 8.71 -20.20 -7.92
N HIS A 274 8.16 -21.34 -8.34
CA HIS A 274 8.89 -22.34 -9.13
C HIS A 274 9.18 -21.88 -10.57
N SER A 275 8.51 -20.83 -11.03
CA SER A 275 8.69 -20.28 -12.38
C SER A 275 9.77 -19.18 -12.43
N LEU A 276 10.38 -18.81 -11.30
CA LEU A 276 11.36 -17.72 -11.22
C LEU A 276 12.80 -18.16 -11.53
N GLY A 277 13.06 -19.47 -11.60
CA GLY A 277 14.40 -20.00 -11.88
C GLY A 277 15.38 -19.87 -10.71
N LEU A 278 14.87 -19.88 -9.47
CA LEU A 278 15.68 -19.90 -8.25
C LEU A 278 16.55 -21.16 -8.16
N ASP A 279 17.67 -21.06 -7.46
CA ASP A 279 18.47 -22.24 -7.17
C ASP A 279 17.75 -23.16 -6.17
N ARG A 280 18.12 -24.45 -6.22
CA ARG A 280 17.45 -25.50 -5.43
C ARG A 280 17.56 -25.29 -3.92
N ARG A 281 18.60 -24.60 -3.45
CA ARG A 281 18.81 -24.39 -2.02
C ARG A 281 17.83 -23.33 -1.52
N THR A 282 17.79 -22.17 -2.16
CA THR A 282 16.85 -21.10 -1.81
C THR A 282 15.41 -21.57 -1.89
N LEU A 283 15.04 -22.29 -2.96
CA LEU A 283 13.69 -22.84 -3.08
C LEU A 283 13.34 -23.76 -1.90
N LYS A 284 14.27 -24.64 -1.50
CA LYS A 284 14.07 -25.55 -0.37
C LYS A 284 13.99 -24.82 0.98
N GLU A 285 14.80 -23.79 1.19
CA GLU A 285 14.77 -22.99 2.42
C GLU A 285 13.41 -22.29 2.58
N ILE A 286 12.82 -21.78 1.49
CA ILE A 286 11.46 -21.21 1.48
C ILE A 286 10.39 -22.29 1.73
N GLU A 287 10.46 -23.43 1.04
CA GLU A 287 9.49 -24.53 1.20
C GLU A 287 9.49 -25.13 2.61
N ASP A 288 10.66 -25.23 3.23
CA ASP A 288 10.83 -25.75 4.60
C ASP A 288 10.50 -24.66 5.67
N GLY A 289 10.14 -23.44 5.25
CA GLY A 289 9.81 -22.32 6.14
C GLY A 289 11.02 -21.76 6.91
N GLN A 290 12.23 -21.97 6.41
CA GLN A 290 13.46 -21.37 6.97
C GLN A 290 13.61 -19.92 6.52
N GLU A 291 13.09 -19.60 5.33
CA GLU A 291 12.94 -18.26 4.80
C GLU A 291 11.45 -17.96 4.57
N ASP A 292 11.06 -16.70 4.70
CA ASP A 292 9.68 -16.28 4.43
C ASP A 292 9.34 -16.45 2.93
N TYR A 293 8.06 -16.69 2.63
CA TYR A 293 7.62 -16.72 1.24
C TYR A 293 7.68 -15.31 0.63
N PRO A 294 8.32 -15.11 -0.54
CA PRO A 294 8.47 -13.78 -1.12
C PRO A 294 7.13 -13.17 -1.54
N SER A 295 7.00 -11.86 -1.47
CA SER A 295 5.79 -11.10 -1.83
C SER A 295 5.55 -11.04 -3.34
N LEU A 296 5.28 -12.19 -3.95
CA LEU A 296 5.06 -12.40 -5.39
C LEU A 296 3.62 -12.06 -5.82
N THR A 297 3.10 -10.94 -5.31
CA THR A 297 1.73 -10.50 -5.53
C THR A 297 1.63 -9.32 -6.49
N TYR A 298 0.86 -9.50 -7.56
CA TYR A 298 0.53 -8.46 -8.53
C TYR A 298 -0.42 -7.43 -7.97
N VAL A 299 -1.16 -7.71 -6.88
CA VAL A 299 -2.06 -6.70 -6.27
C VAL A 299 -1.33 -5.59 -5.53
N ASN A 300 -0.02 -5.75 -5.32
CA ASN A 300 0.86 -4.76 -4.71
C ASN A 300 1.35 -3.69 -5.70
N TRP A 301 0.46 -3.21 -6.58
CA TRP A 301 0.72 -2.09 -7.51
C TRP A 301 0.47 -0.74 -6.82
N LEU A 302 0.99 0.34 -7.43
CA LEU A 302 0.69 1.72 -7.03
C LEU A 302 -0.10 2.44 -8.14
N LEU A 303 -1.19 3.11 -7.79
CA LEU A 303 -1.81 4.11 -8.64
C LEU A 303 -1.09 5.45 -8.49
N VAL A 304 -0.79 6.07 -9.62
CA VAL A 304 -0.23 7.43 -9.74
C VAL A 304 -1.12 8.25 -10.66
N ASN A 305 -0.97 9.57 -10.71
CA ASN A 305 -1.74 10.40 -11.64
C ASN A 305 -1.66 9.87 -13.10
N ASN A 306 -2.81 9.50 -13.69
CA ASN A 306 -2.92 8.95 -15.05
C ASN A 306 -2.10 7.67 -15.32
N GLY A 307 -1.62 6.97 -14.28
CA GLY A 307 -0.75 5.81 -14.42
C GLY A 307 -0.99 4.70 -13.40
N VAL A 308 -0.38 3.55 -13.68
CA VAL A 308 -0.29 2.40 -12.77
C VAL A 308 1.15 1.88 -12.81
N ILE A 309 1.81 1.81 -11.66
CA ILE A 309 3.15 1.22 -11.52
C ILE A 309 2.96 -0.23 -11.08
N PHE A 310 3.21 -1.17 -12.00
CA PHE A 310 2.76 -2.56 -11.89
C PHE A 310 3.95 -3.53 -11.81
N PRO A 311 3.95 -4.51 -10.89
CA PRO A 311 5.12 -5.37 -10.69
C PRO A 311 5.22 -6.46 -11.77
N GLN A 312 6.44 -6.92 -12.00
CA GLN A 312 6.76 -8.14 -12.74
C GLN A 312 7.84 -8.93 -12.00
N PHE A 313 7.68 -10.25 -11.95
CA PHE A 313 8.52 -11.13 -11.13
C PHE A 313 9.36 -12.11 -11.98
N GLY A 314 8.96 -12.36 -13.23
CA GLY A 314 9.70 -13.25 -14.15
C GLY A 314 9.07 -14.56 -14.47
N ASP A 315 7.96 -14.86 -13.81
CA ASP A 315 7.00 -15.79 -14.36
C ASP A 315 6.35 -15.16 -15.59
N LYS A 316 6.94 -15.38 -16.77
CA LYS A 316 6.48 -14.77 -18.03
C LYS A 316 4.99 -15.00 -18.30
N LYS A 317 4.45 -16.14 -17.85
CA LYS A 317 3.05 -16.52 -18.07
C LYS A 317 2.15 -15.72 -17.14
N ALA A 318 2.44 -15.72 -15.84
CA ALA A 318 1.67 -14.97 -14.86
C ALA A 318 1.83 -13.45 -15.08
N ASP A 319 3.04 -12.96 -15.35
CA ASP A 319 3.34 -11.54 -15.62
C ASP A 319 2.46 -11.03 -16.77
N SER A 320 2.39 -11.81 -17.86
CA SER A 320 1.59 -11.45 -19.05
C SER A 320 0.09 -11.50 -18.77
N ALA A 321 -0.38 -12.48 -17.99
CA ALA A 321 -1.78 -12.63 -17.64
C ALA A 321 -2.26 -11.50 -16.72
N ALA A 322 -1.49 -11.20 -15.66
CA ALA A 322 -1.79 -10.14 -14.71
C ALA A 322 -1.73 -8.75 -15.39
N LEU A 323 -0.75 -8.52 -16.26
CA LEU A 323 -0.65 -7.29 -17.05
C LEU A 323 -1.84 -7.08 -17.99
N LYS A 324 -2.40 -8.17 -18.53
CA LYS A 324 -3.63 -8.09 -19.34
C LYS A 324 -4.81 -7.61 -18.49
N VAL A 325 -5.01 -8.22 -17.32
CA VAL A 325 -6.10 -7.84 -16.41
C VAL A 325 -5.98 -6.37 -16.00
N ILE A 326 -4.82 -5.93 -15.53
CA ILE A 326 -4.67 -4.56 -15.03
C ILE A 326 -4.89 -3.49 -16.12
N ARG A 327 -4.50 -3.79 -17.38
CA ARG A 327 -4.76 -2.91 -18.55
C ARG A 327 -6.24 -2.87 -18.93
N GLU A 328 -6.97 -3.96 -18.75
CA GLU A 328 -8.41 -4.01 -18.97
C GLU A 328 -9.18 -3.23 -17.90
N LEU A 329 -8.69 -3.23 -16.66
CA LEU A 329 -9.27 -2.47 -15.55
C LEU A 329 -9.00 -0.97 -15.68
N TYR A 330 -7.77 -0.58 -16.02
CA TYR A 330 -7.35 0.83 -16.12
C TYR A 330 -7.10 1.28 -17.57
N LYS A 331 -8.17 1.34 -18.37
CA LYS A 331 -8.09 1.72 -19.80
C LYS A 331 -7.69 3.18 -20.03
N ASP A 332 -7.90 4.02 -19.03
CA ASP A 332 -7.62 5.46 -19.02
C ASP A 332 -6.26 5.79 -18.40
N ARG A 333 -5.52 4.80 -17.90
CA ARG A 333 -4.20 4.99 -17.30
C ARG A 333 -3.12 4.25 -18.09
N ARG A 334 -1.94 4.85 -18.15
CA ARG A 334 -0.76 4.19 -18.71
C ARG A 334 -0.17 3.26 -17.67
N VAL A 335 -0.12 1.96 -17.98
CA VAL A 335 0.51 0.96 -17.12
C VAL A 335 2.02 0.89 -17.43
N VAL A 336 2.85 1.17 -16.43
CA VAL A 336 4.32 1.01 -16.48
C VAL A 336 4.69 -0.19 -15.62
N THR A 337 5.29 -1.19 -16.25
CA THR A 337 5.74 -2.40 -15.56
C THR A 337 7.13 -2.21 -14.98
N VAL A 338 7.33 -2.65 -13.74
CA VAL A 338 8.62 -2.62 -13.04
C VAL A 338 9.03 -4.04 -12.69
N ARG A 339 10.20 -4.45 -13.17
CA ARG A 339 10.81 -5.72 -12.80
C ARG A 339 11.33 -5.63 -11.36
N LEU A 340 10.81 -6.49 -10.49
CA LEU A 340 11.29 -6.70 -9.14
C LEU A 340 12.03 -8.04 -9.08
N ASP A 341 13.32 -7.98 -8.78
CA ASP A 341 14.19 -9.15 -8.68
C ASP A 341 14.37 -9.58 -7.22
N GLU A 342 14.62 -8.62 -6.34
CA GLU A 342 15.03 -8.83 -4.94
C GLU A 342 14.03 -8.28 -3.93
N LEU A 343 13.36 -7.16 -4.25
CA LEU A 343 12.42 -6.51 -3.33
C LEU A 343 11.34 -7.46 -2.76
N PRO A 344 10.76 -8.41 -3.52
CA PRO A 344 9.77 -9.37 -3.00
C PRO A 344 10.34 -10.29 -1.91
N PHE A 345 11.62 -10.64 -1.99
CA PHE A 345 12.31 -11.47 -1.00
C PHE A 345 12.62 -10.68 0.27
N ALA A 346 12.70 -9.35 0.18
CA ALA A 346 12.78 -8.46 1.34
C ALA A 346 11.43 -8.28 2.07
N GLY A 347 10.33 -8.86 1.57
CA GLY A 347 9.03 -8.91 2.24
C GLY A 347 7.96 -7.94 1.74
N GLY A 348 8.11 -7.35 0.55
CA GLY A 348 7.09 -6.46 -0.01
C GLY A 348 7.32 -6.07 -1.48
N GLY A 349 6.51 -5.14 -1.98
CA GLY A 349 6.53 -4.73 -3.39
C GLY A 349 6.47 -3.22 -3.62
N ILE A 350 5.84 -2.84 -4.74
CA ILE A 350 5.74 -1.44 -5.18
C ILE A 350 4.86 -0.66 -4.20
N HIS A 351 3.70 -1.21 -3.85
CA HIS A 351 2.79 -0.53 -2.94
C HIS A 351 3.40 -0.38 -1.55
N CYS A 352 4.05 -1.42 -1.01
CA CYS A 352 4.69 -1.36 0.31
C CYS A 352 5.82 -0.31 0.40
N SER A 353 6.51 -0.02 -0.71
CA SER A 353 7.64 0.91 -0.76
C SER A 353 7.25 2.37 -1.08
N THR A 354 5.95 2.66 -1.17
CA THR A 354 5.45 3.96 -1.65
C THR A 354 4.34 4.51 -0.76
N GLN A 355 4.27 5.84 -0.62
CA GLN A 355 3.17 6.51 0.08
C GLN A 355 2.73 7.73 -0.73
N GLU A 356 1.49 7.73 -1.21
CA GLU A 356 0.93 8.86 -1.91
C GLU A 356 0.59 10.02 -0.98
N VAL A 357 0.80 11.25 -1.47
CA VAL A 357 0.37 12.49 -0.83
C VAL A 357 -0.77 13.08 -1.65
N PRO A 358 -2.03 13.00 -1.21
CA PRO A 358 -3.16 13.51 -1.99
C PRO A 358 -3.18 15.04 -2.05
N ILE A 359 -3.79 15.60 -3.10
CA ILE A 359 -4.09 17.03 -3.19
C ILE A 359 -5.61 17.27 -3.10
N ALA A 360 -6.01 18.38 -2.50
CA ALA A 360 -7.42 18.76 -2.44
C ALA A 360 -7.91 19.10 -3.86
N GLY A 361 -8.71 18.23 -4.45
CA GLY A 361 -9.26 18.41 -5.80
C GLY A 361 -10.12 17.20 -6.19
N ARG A 362 -11.19 17.44 -6.96
CA ARG A 362 -12.13 16.40 -7.45
C ARG A 362 -11.37 15.18 -7.98
N ALA A 363 -11.88 13.98 -7.68
CA ALA A 363 -11.54 12.75 -8.40
C ALA A 363 -11.44 13.02 -9.90
N LEU A 364 -10.51 12.34 -10.59
CA LEU A 364 -10.40 12.37 -12.05
C LEU A 364 -11.82 12.26 -12.64
N PRO A 365 -12.24 13.17 -13.54
CA PRO A 365 -13.56 13.07 -14.13
C PRO A 365 -13.65 11.74 -14.86
N SER A 366 -14.40 10.78 -14.30
CA SER A 366 -14.88 9.63 -15.06
C SER A 366 -15.70 10.24 -16.19
N GLN A 367 -15.20 10.20 -17.42
CA GLN A 367 -16.03 10.59 -18.57
C GLN A 367 -17.09 9.50 -18.75
N ARG A 368 -18.15 9.58 -17.94
CA ARG A 368 -19.43 8.97 -18.27
C ARG A 368 -19.92 9.72 -19.50
N LYS A 369 -19.78 9.09 -20.66
CA LYS A 369 -20.64 9.41 -21.80
C LYS A 369 -22.06 8.97 -21.41
N GLU A 370 -22.80 9.85 -20.75
CA GLU A 370 -24.24 9.90 -20.92
C GLU A 370 -24.51 10.71 -22.18
N GLY A 371 -25.18 10.07 -23.15
CA GLY A 371 -25.44 10.63 -24.45
C GLY A 371 -26.38 9.73 -25.24
N SER A 372 -27.50 9.35 -24.62
CA SER A 372 -28.69 8.87 -25.33
C SER A 372 -29.29 10.03 -26.14
N GLY A 373 -28.83 10.18 -27.38
CA GLY A 373 -29.46 11.00 -28.40
C GLY A 373 -30.21 10.10 -29.37
N SER A 374 -31.47 9.80 -29.06
CA SER A 374 -32.40 9.19 -30.01
C SER A 374 -32.61 10.12 -31.20
N CYS A 375 -32.17 9.70 -32.38
CA CYS A 375 -32.53 10.34 -33.64
C CYS A 375 -33.78 9.64 -34.17
N SER A 376 -34.92 10.32 -34.16
CA SER A 376 -36.12 9.90 -34.87
C SER A 376 -36.04 10.33 -36.34
N PRO A 377 -36.47 9.49 -37.30
CA PRO A 377 -36.46 9.86 -38.71
C PRO A 377 -37.68 10.73 -39.06
N GLN A 378 -37.45 11.76 -39.87
CA GLN A 378 -38.43 12.33 -40.80
C GLN A 378 -38.00 11.98 -42.22
#